data_AF-A0AAU7Q3C9-F1
#
_entry.id   AF-A0AAU7Q3C9-F1
#
_cell.length_a   1.000
_cell.length_b   1.000
_cell.length_c   1.000
_cell.angle_alpha   90.00
_cell.angle_beta   90.00
_cell.angle_gamma   90.00
#
_symmetry.space_group_name_H-M   'P 1'
#
loop_
_entity.id
_entity.type
_entity.pdbx_description
1 polymer ?
#
loop_
_entity_poly.entity_id
_entity_poly.type
_entity_poly.pdbx_seq_one_letter_code
_entity_poly.pdbx_strand_id
1 'polypeptide(L)'
;MAKKIVNTLKSEVEKLKYADLKSVPIKSDCWNSGYNTYIDLGRSHNLTINKYKIANELIEELYSKHKDLILGNEKRKRDYRLFLKLVFMEIFIHAGATVPSDSIMEELITSYHQEGYNHFLFLHILKALSSLGLLMLDSDVMITYSMDCHNSNCLKLSFSMECIKVRSSDLVNDIKTPGFHSSIEFKLKCKGRNVTYEDGKVSLTIPKELKNYKASGRNFFDITIEHFQEFCGNLGFNFETKVEHSLDKPLTVLKDANTSHDKNLSLNQQLSNSR
;
A
#
# COMPACT_ATOMS: atom_id res chain seq x y z
N MET A 1 -21.77 13.07 -15.52
CA MET A 1 -20.59 12.19 -15.57
C MET A 1 -19.97 11.97 -14.19
N ALA A 2 -19.64 13.03 -13.45
CA ALA A 2 -19.06 12.96 -12.10
C ALA A 2 -19.86 12.12 -11.09
N LYS A 3 -21.19 12.26 -11.03
CA LYS A 3 -22.05 11.47 -10.10
C LYS A 3 -22.04 9.96 -10.39
N LYS A 4 -21.90 9.57 -11.65
CA LYS A 4 -21.80 8.15 -12.06
C LYS A 4 -20.44 7.58 -11.68
N ILE A 5 -19.37 8.33 -11.91
CA ILE A 5 -18.01 8.00 -11.49
C ILE A 5 -17.97 7.83 -9.97
N VAL A 6 -18.44 8.81 -9.20
CA VAL A 6 -18.53 8.73 -7.73
C VAL A 6 -19.35 7.53 -7.27
N ASN A 7 -20.56 7.32 -7.80
CA ASN A 7 -21.39 6.20 -7.36
C ASN A 7 -20.81 4.83 -7.74
N THR A 8 -20.17 4.71 -8.91
CA THR A 8 -19.42 3.51 -9.28
C THR A 8 -18.26 3.27 -8.32
N LEU A 9 -17.63 4.33 -7.82
CA LEU A 9 -16.49 4.24 -6.93
C LEU A 9 -16.91 3.88 -5.51
N LYS A 10 -17.99 4.48 -5.00
CA LYS A 10 -18.66 4.09 -3.75
C LYS A 10 -18.97 2.60 -3.74
N SER A 11 -19.62 2.13 -4.80
CA SER A 11 -19.97 0.71 -4.96
C SER A 11 -18.74 -0.22 -4.96
N GLU A 12 -17.58 0.24 -5.42
CA GLU A 12 -16.35 -0.57 -5.45
C GLU A 12 -15.62 -0.55 -4.10
N VAL A 13 -15.63 0.59 -3.40
CA VAL A 13 -15.00 0.73 -2.08
C VAL A 13 -15.80 0.02 -0.99
N GLU A 14 -17.14 0.03 -1.07
CA GLU A 14 -18.04 -0.73 -0.17
C GLU A 14 -17.81 -2.24 -0.20
N LYS A 15 -17.14 -2.76 -1.23
CA LYS A 15 -16.82 -4.19 -1.35
C LYS A 15 -15.52 -4.57 -0.62
N LEU A 16 -14.70 -3.58 -0.24
CA LEU A 16 -13.36 -3.80 0.29
C LEU A 16 -13.36 -4.26 1.74
N LYS A 17 -12.50 -5.24 2.03
CA LYS A 17 -12.21 -5.83 3.33
C LYS A 17 -10.70 -5.91 3.51
N TYR A 18 -10.24 -6.08 4.74
CA TYR A 18 -8.82 -6.33 5.03
C TYR A 18 -8.22 -7.48 4.23
N ALA A 19 -9.02 -8.49 3.89
CA ALA A 19 -8.60 -9.59 3.04
C ALA A 19 -8.22 -9.15 1.62
N ASP A 20 -8.70 -8.00 1.13
CA ASP A 20 -8.38 -7.46 -0.18
C ASP A 20 -7.03 -6.72 -0.22
N LEU A 21 -6.37 -6.53 0.94
CA LEU A 21 -4.95 -6.17 1.00
C LEU A 21 -4.05 -7.37 0.75
N LYS A 22 -4.56 -8.60 0.93
CA LYS A 22 -3.83 -9.80 0.56
C LYS A 22 -3.80 -9.90 -0.94
N SER A 23 -2.74 -10.52 -1.47
CA SER A 23 -2.76 -10.96 -2.87
C SER A 23 -4.02 -11.79 -3.14
N VAL A 24 -4.83 -11.42 -4.13
CA VAL A 24 -5.96 -12.26 -4.55
C VAL A 24 -5.38 -13.53 -5.18
N PRO A 25 -5.67 -14.74 -4.65
CA PRO A 25 -5.20 -15.96 -5.27
C PRO A 25 -5.91 -16.15 -6.61
N ILE A 26 -5.25 -15.79 -7.70
CA ILE A 26 -5.66 -16.23 -9.04
C ILE A 26 -5.46 -17.75 -9.07
N LYS A 27 -6.39 -18.51 -9.68
CA LYS A 27 -6.32 -19.97 -9.87
C LYS A 27 -5.17 -20.38 -10.80
N SER A 28 -3.95 -20.06 -10.42
CA SER A 28 -2.71 -20.25 -11.14
C SER A 28 -1.67 -20.74 -10.14
N ASP A 29 -1.13 -21.93 -10.36
CA ASP A 29 -0.15 -22.58 -9.49
C ASP A 29 1.11 -21.72 -9.23
N CYS A 30 1.33 -20.68 -10.04
CA CYS A 30 2.46 -19.76 -9.96
C CYS A 30 2.42 -18.81 -8.77
N TRP A 31 1.26 -18.60 -8.12
CA TRP A 31 1.10 -17.60 -7.05
C TRP A 31 1.35 -18.16 -5.66
N ASN A 32 1.01 -19.43 -5.43
CA ASN A 32 1.21 -20.08 -4.14
C ASN A 32 2.69 -20.42 -3.86
N SER A 33 3.54 -20.39 -4.89
CA SER A 33 4.95 -20.77 -4.78
C SER A 33 5.89 -19.68 -4.25
N GLY A 34 5.41 -18.45 -4.07
CA GLY A 34 6.25 -17.31 -3.70
C GLY A 34 7.05 -16.70 -4.85
N TYR A 35 6.82 -17.12 -6.10
CA TYR A 35 7.58 -16.63 -7.26
C TYR A 35 7.55 -15.11 -7.43
N ASN A 36 6.40 -14.47 -7.26
CA ASN A 36 6.28 -13.01 -7.40
C ASN A 36 7.11 -12.27 -6.35
N THR A 37 7.05 -12.73 -5.10
CA THR A 37 7.88 -12.19 -4.01
C THR A 37 9.37 -12.39 -4.30
N TYR A 38 9.77 -13.54 -4.85
CA TYR A 38 11.15 -13.76 -5.32
C TYR A 38 11.58 -12.73 -6.38
N ILE A 39 10.73 -12.44 -7.35
CA ILE A 39 11.04 -11.45 -8.39
C ILE A 39 11.13 -10.03 -7.81
N ASP A 40 10.15 -9.64 -6.99
CA ASP A 40 10.04 -8.26 -6.53
C ASP A 40 10.98 -7.92 -5.37
N LEU A 41 11.29 -8.89 -4.50
CA LEU A 41 12.35 -8.72 -3.50
C LEU A 41 13.70 -8.49 -4.18
N GLY A 42 13.99 -9.21 -5.28
CA GLY A 42 15.20 -8.99 -6.08
C GLY A 42 15.23 -7.65 -6.83
N ARG A 43 14.09 -6.98 -6.99
CA ARG A 43 13.95 -5.65 -7.62
C ARG A 43 13.83 -4.52 -6.59
N SER A 44 13.78 -4.83 -5.30
CA SER A 44 13.43 -3.87 -4.26
C SER A 44 14.62 -2.98 -3.90
N HIS A 45 14.72 -1.82 -4.53
CA HIS A 45 15.86 -0.90 -4.32
C HIS A 45 15.84 -0.11 -3.00
N ASN A 46 14.72 -0.13 -2.26
CA ASN A 46 14.50 0.67 -1.05
C ASN A 46 13.81 -0.14 0.06
N LEU A 47 14.42 -1.24 0.49
CA LEU A 47 13.96 -1.99 1.66
C LEU A 47 14.70 -1.52 2.91
N THR A 48 13.93 -1.29 3.99
CA THR A 48 14.47 -1.03 5.33
C THR A 48 13.87 -2.00 6.34
N ILE A 49 14.69 -2.49 7.27
CA ILE A 49 14.25 -3.29 8.42
C ILE A 49 14.74 -2.62 9.71
N ASN A 50 13.86 -2.31 10.67
CA ASN A 50 14.19 -1.57 11.89
C ASN A 50 14.99 -0.30 11.59
N LYS A 51 14.61 0.42 10.52
CA LYS A 51 15.32 1.59 9.94
C LYS A 51 16.71 1.33 9.35
N TYR A 52 17.20 0.09 9.37
CA TYR A 52 18.44 -0.30 8.71
C TYR A 52 18.18 -0.55 7.22
N LYS A 53 18.95 0.09 6.34
CA LYS A 53 18.83 -0.08 4.89
C LYS A 53 19.40 -1.44 4.46
N ILE A 54 18.59 -2.21 3.74
CA ILE A 54 19.03 -3.47 3.13
C ILE A 54 19.59 -3.15 1.75
N ALA A 55 20.86 -3.50 1.55
CA ALA A 55 21.55 -3.36 0.27
C ALA A 55 21.09 -4.46 -0.71
N ASN A 56 21.01 -4.15 -2.01
CA ASN A 56 20.61 -5.14 -3.01
C ASN A 56 21.67 -6.24 -3.14
N GLU A 57 22.93 -5.88 -2.96
CA GLU A 57 24.08 -6.78 -2.97
C GLU A 57 23.90 -7.89 -1.93
N LEU A 58 23.40 -7.57 -0.73
CA LEU A 58 23.08 -8.58 0.29
C LEU A 58 21.98 -9.54 -0.20
N ILE A 59 20.95 -9.01 -0.86
CA ILE A 59 19.85 -9.84 -1.41
C ILE A 59 20.40 -10.76 -2.50
N GLU A 60 21.25 -10.26 -3.40
CA GLU A 60 21.89 -11.04 -4.46
C GLU A 60 22.82 -12.14 -3.92
N GLU A 61 23.59 -11.84 -2.86
CA GLU A 61 24.42 -12.81 -2.16
C GLU A 61 23.56 -13.92 -1.52
N LEU A 62 22.50 -13.56 -0.81
CA LEU A 62 21.56 -14.52 -0.21
C LEU A 62 20.86 -15.36 -1.27
N TYR A 63 20.51 -14.76 -2.41
CA TYR A 63 19.92 -15.46 -3.54
C TYR A 63 20.86 -16.51 -4.12
N SER A 64 22.14 -16.16 -4.24
CA SER A 64 23.18 -17.07 -4.73
C SER A 64 23.46 -18.19 -3.74
N LYS A 65 23.51 -17.87 -2.45
CA LYS A 65 23.78 -18.80 -1.35
C LYS A 65 22.71 -19.89 -1.20
N HIS A 66 21.44 -19.54 -1.37
CA HIS A 66 20.30 -20.44 -1.09
C HIS A 66 19.65 -21.03 -2.34
N LYS A 67 20.21 -20.77 -3.52
CA LYS A 67 19.59 -21.09 -4.82
C LYS A 67 19.17 -22.57 -4.97
N ASP A 68 19.87 -23.49 -4.31
CA ASP A 68 19.60 -24.92 -4.28
C ASP A 68 18.28 -25.28 -3.58
N LEU A 69 17.75 -24.39 -2.73
CA LEU A 69 16.47 -24.57 -2.03
C LEU A 69 15.24 -24.26 -2.89
N ILE A 70 15.44 -23.82 -4.14
CA ILE A 70 14.34 -23.62 -5.08
C ILE A 70 13.99 -24.99 -5.68
N LEU A 71 12.97 -25.64 -5.11
CA LEU A 71 12.57 -27.00 -5.47
C LEU A 71 11.73 -27.00 -6.75
N GLY A 72 12.08 -27.79 -7.77
CA GLY A 72 11.23 -28.06 -8.94
C GLY A 72 11.92 -27.93 -10.31
N ASN A 73 11.52 -28.80 -11.25
CA ASN A 73 12.25 -29.01 -12.51
C ASN A 73 11.88 -28.02 -13.64
N GLU A 74 10.80 -27.25 -13.49
CA GLU A 74 10.32 -26.29 -14.50
C GLU A 74 9.95 -24.95 -13.84
N LYS A 75 10.22 -23.82 -14.49
CA LYS A 75 10.01 -22.45 -13.94
C LYS A 75 8.60 -22.19 -13.37
N ARG A 76 7.58 -22.95 -13.80
CA ARG A 76 6.17 -22.84 -13.34
C ARG A 76 5.77 -23.85 -12.25
N LYS A 77 6.66 -24.76 -11.87
CA LYS A 77 6.49 -25.74 -10.78
C LYS A 77 7.52 -25.56 -9.67
N ARG A 78 8.28 -24.45 -9.70
CA ARG A 78 9.27 -24.16 -8.68
C ARG A 78 8.59 -23.60 -7.44
N ASP A 79 8.91 -24.17 -6.29
CA ASP A 79 8.54 -23.66 -4.97
C ASP A 79 9.70 -22.83 -4.41
N TYR A 80 9.44 -21.55 -4.16
CA TYR A 80 10.39 -20.59 -3.63
C TYR A 80 10.17 -20.32 -2.13
N ARG A 81 9.17 -20.92 -1.49
CA ARG A 81 8.80 -20.56 -0.10
C ARG A 81 9.92 -20.85 0.89
N LEU A 82 10.52 -22.05 0.82
CA LEU A 82 11.64 -22.41 1.70
C LEU A 82 12.84 -21.48 1.49
N PHE A 83 13.18 -21.23 0.22
CA PHE A 83 14.21 -20.27 -0.18
C PHE A 83 13.93 -18.89 0.42
N LEU A 84 12.74 -18.33 0.20
CA LEU A 84 12.36 -17.00 0.65
C LEU A 84 12.31 -16.89 2.18
N LYS A 85 11.89 -17.95 2.87
CA LYS A 85 11.88 -17.99 4.33
C LYS A 85 13.28 -17.80 4.90
N LEU A 86 14.29 -18.47 4.34
CA LEU A 86 15.68 -18.28 4.75
C LEU A 86 16.23 -16.91 4.35
N VAL A 87 15.92 -16.42 3.15
CA VAL A 87 16.34 -15.09 2.72
C VAL A 87 15.78 -14.03 3.67
N PHE A 88 14.46 -14.00 3.92
CA PHE A 88 13.88 -13.04 4.86
C PHE A 88 14.50 -13.17 6.25
N MET A 89 14.61 -14.39 6.79
CA MET A 89 15.22 -14.63 8.09
C MET A 89 16.63 -14.00 8.18
N GLU A 90 17.49 -14.22 7.18
CA GLU A 90 18.84 -13.65 7.19
C GLU A 90 18.85 -12.13 7.02
N ILE A 91 17.93 -11.55 6.23
CA ILE A 91 17.79 -10.09 6.12
C ILE A 91 17.38 -9.48 7.49
N PHE A 92 16.42 -10.09 8.21
CA PHE A 92 16.03 -9.64 9.55
C PHE A 92 17.19 -9.74 10.54
N ILE A 93 17.92 -10.86 10.54
CA ILE A 93 19.10 -11.06 11.40
C ILE A 93 20.18 -10.02 11.09
N HIS A 94 20.49 -9.81 9.80
CA HIS A 94 21.49 -8.84 9.37
C HIS A 94 21.15 -7.42 9.82
N ALA A 95 19.87 -7.05 9.80
CA ALA A 95 19.39 -5.76 10.30
C ALA A 95 19.34 -5.64 11.84
N GLY A 96 19.73 -6.68 12.58
CA GLY A 96 19.62 -6.72 14.05
C GLY A 96 18.17 -6.74 14.54
N ALA A 97 17.23 -7.18 13.71
CA ALA A 97 15.82 -7.24 14.02
C ALA A 97 15.42 -8.60 14.61
N THR A 98 14.26 -8.64 15.27
CA THR A 98 13.64 -9.91 15.64
C THR A 98 13.16 -10.62 14.38
N VAL A 99 13.41 -11.93 14.29
CA VAL A 99 12.87 -12.75 13.19
C VAL A 99 11.37 -12.94 13.42
N PRO A 100 10.50 -12.59 12.44
CA PRO A 100 9.07 -12.85 12.54
C PRO A 100 8.75 -14.35 12.68
N SER A 101 7.60 -14.63 13.29
CA SER A 101 7.05 -15.99 13.36
C SER A 101 6.81 -16.55 11.97
N ASP A 102 6.83 -17.88 11.86
CA ASP A 102 6.57 -18.60 10.61
C ASP A 102 5.30 -18.10 9.91
N SER A 103 4.20 -17.91 10.63
CA SER A 103 2.95 -17.44 10.02
C SER A 103 3.08 -16.03 9.41
N ILE A 104 3.84 -15.13 10.03
CA ILE A 104 4.11 -13.80 9.46
C ILE A 104 5.04 -13.91 8.25
N MET A 105 6.06 -14.77 8.32
CA MET A 105 6.93 -15.03 7.16
C MET A 105 6.13 -15.57 5.97
N GLU A 106 5.21 -16.51 6.20
CA GLU A 106 4.36 -17.04 5.13
C GLU A 106 3.43 -15.97 4.55
N GLU A 107 2.93 -15.04 5.36
CA GLU A 107 2.14 -13.90 4.88
C GLU A 107 2.99 -12.91 4.06
N LEU A 108 4.24 -12.63 4.48
CA LEU A 108 5.19 -11.85 3.68
C LEU A 108 5.49 -12.52 2.35
N ILE A 109 5.80 -13.82 2.35
CA ILE A 109 6.09 -14.59 1.13
C ILE A 109 4.92 -14.55 0.15
N THR A 110 3.70 -14.54 0.66
CA THR A 110 2.50 -14.50 -0.17
C THR A 110 2.19 -13.08 -0.67
N SER A 111 2.42 -12.05 0.13
CA SER A 111 1.86 -10.70 -0.13
C SER A 111 2.91 -9.60 -0.41
N TYR A 112 4.21 -9.84 -0.20
CA TYR A 112 5.33 -8.91 -0.47
C TYR A 112 5.68 -8.83 -1.96
N HIS A 113 4.71 -8.58 -2.82
CA HIS A 113 4.97 -8.36 -4.24
C HIS A 113 4.08 -7.24 -4.78
N GLN A 114 4.39 -6.75 -5.98
CA GLN A 114 3.73 -5.61 -6.61
C GLN A 114 2.23 -5.83 -6.73
N GLU A 115 1.79 -7.04 -7.10
CA GLU A 115 0.37 -7.40 -7.16
C GLU A 115 -0.28 -7.72 -5.79
N GLY A 116 0.49 -7.65 -4.70
CA GLY A 116 0.05 -7.83 -3.32
C GLY A 116 -0.19 -6.46 -2.68
N TYR A 117 0.57 -6.15 -1.62
CA TYR A 117 0.38 -4.92 -0.85
C TYR A 117 0.39 -3.64 -1.70
N ASN A 118 1.29 -3.52 -2.69
CA ASN A 118 1.41 -2.29 -3.47
C ASN A 118 0.27 -2.06 -4.46
N HIS A 119 -0.26 -3.13 -5.07
CA HIS A 119 -1.20 -3.05 -6.17
C HIS A 119 -2.42 -2.24 -5.80
N PHE A 120 -2.84 -2.46 -4.56
CA PHE A 120 -4.00 -1.85 -3.98
C PHE A 120 -3.93 -0.31 -4.06
N LEU A 121 -2.88 0.31 -3.50
CA LEU A 121 -2.71 1.78 -3.57
C LEU A 121 -2.60 2.27 -5.01
N PHE A 122 -1.79 1.58 -5.82
CA PHE A 122 -1.55 1.95 -7.21
C PHE A 122 -2.85 2.03 -8.01
N LEU A 123 -3.69 0.99 -7.94
CA LEU A 123 -4.95 0.93 -8.67
C LEU A 123 -5.92 2.04 -8.26
N HIS A 124 -6.02 2.33 -6.96
CA HIS A 124 -6.91 3.39 -6.47
C HIS A 124 -6.47 4.78 -6.93
N ILE A 125 -5.17 5.06 -6.89
CA ILE A 125 -4.60 6.30 -7.43
C ILE A 125 -4.81 6.38 -8.95
N LEU A 126 -4.51 5.30 -9.67
CA LEU A 126 -4.68 5.24 -11.12
C LEU A 126 -6.13 5.47 -11.53
N LYS A 127 -7.09 4.92 -10.79
CA LYS A 127 -8.54 5.08 -11.04
C LYS A 127 -8.97 6.54 -10.84
N ALA A 128 -8.49 7.19 -9.78
CA ALA A 128 -8.74 8.60 -9.53
C ALA A 128 -8.16 9.49 -10.65
N LEU A 129 -6.91 9.25 -11.05
CA LEU A 129 -6.25 9.96 -12.15
C LEU A 129 -6.97 9.75 -13.50
N SER A 130 -7.32 8.50 -13.81
CA SER A 130 -7.98 8.14 -15.07
C SER A 130 -9.32 8.85 -15.25
N SER A 131 -10.04 9.10 -14.15
CA SER A 131 -11.30 9.85 -14.17
C SER A 131 -11.15 11.31 -14.65
N LEU A 132 -9.91 11.81 -14.66
CA LEU A 132 -9.55 13.17 -15.06
C LEU A 132 -8.77 13.21 -16.38
N GLY A 133 -8.64 12.07 -17.09
CA GLY A 133 -7.79 12.00 -18.27
C GLY A 133 -6.30 12.07 -17.93
N LEU A 134 -5.91 11.64 -16.73
CA LEU A 134 -4.52 11.52 -16.29
C LEU A 134 -4.14 10.05 -16.16
N LEU A 135 -2.88 9.74 -16.43
CA LEU A 135 -2.29 8.40 -16.35
C LEU A 135 -1.02 8.45 -15.50
N MET A 136 -0.79 7.38 -14.75
CA MET A 136 0.47 7.13 -14.05
C MET A 136 1.08 5.88 -14.66
N LEU A 137 2.37 5.94 -14.98
CA LEU A 137 3.11 4.79 -15.50
C LEU A 137 3.98 4.20 -14.40
N ASP A 138 4.14 2.88 -14.40
CA ASP A 138 4.95 2.17 -13.41
C ASP A 138 6.40 2.67 -13.38
N SER A 139 6.95 3.09 -14.54
CA SER A 139 8.29 3.66 -14.66
C SER A 139 8.48 4.99 -13.92
N ASP A 140 7.38 5.66 -13.59
CA ASP A 140 7.39 6.97 -12.95
C ASP A 140 7.11 6.88 -11.43
N VAL A 141 7.11 5.66 -10.89
CA VAL A 141 6.82 5.36 -9.49
C VAL A 141 8.03 4.72 -8.81
N MET A 142 8.42 5.30 -7.68
CA MET A 142 9.40 4.70 -6.77
C MET A 142 8.67 4.08 -5.58
N ILE A 143 8.94 2.80 -5.33
CA ILE A 143 8.36 2.07 -4.20
C ILE A 143 9.41 1.88 -3.13
N THR A 144 9.02 2.10 -1.87
CA THR A 144 9.83 1.87 -0.68
C THR A 144 9.08 0.95 0.26
N TYR A 145 9.80 0.01 0.86
CA TYR A 145 9.27 -0.87 1.90
C TYR A 145 10.01 -0.64 3.20
N SER A 146 9.26 -0.65 4.29
CA SER A 146 9.81 -0.55 5.65
C SER A 146 9.14 -1.56 6.55
N MET A 147 9.96 -2.31 7.28
CA MET A 147 9.53 -3.34 8.21
C MET A 147 10.13 -3.05 9.57
N ASP A 148 9.33 -2.99 10.62
CA ASP A 148 9.83 -2.95 11.99
C ASP A 148 9.39 -4.22 12.75
N CYS A 149 10.36 -5.02 13.16
CA CYS A 149 10.14 -6.24 13.93
C CYS A 149 10.98 -6.23 15.22
N HIS A 150 10.29 -6.03 16.33
CA HIS A 150 10.83 -6.12 17.70
C HIS A 150 10.20 -7.27 18.50
N ASN A 151 9.23 -7.97 17.91
CA ASN A 151 8.52 -9.10 18.50
C ASN A 151 8.15 -10.07 17.37
N SER A 152 8.47 -11.35 17.54
CA SER A 152 8.23 -12.37 16.50
C SER A 152 6.75 -12.50 16.11
N ASN A 153 5.82 -12.18 17.00
CA ASN A 153 4.38 -12.24 16.73
C ASN A 153 3.78 -10.89 16.31
N CYS A 154 4.61 -9.86 16.06
CA CYS A 154 4.14 -8.56 15.62
C CYS A 154 5.16 -7.92 14.66
N LEU A 155 4.80 -7.84 13.39
CA LEU A 155 5.57 -7.12 12.37
C LEU A 155 4.81 -5.86 11.98
N LYS A 156 5.42 -4.70 12.13
CA LYS A 156 4.92 -3.47 11.53
C LYS A 156 5.44 -3.39 10.11
N LEU A 157 4.55 -3.24 9.13
CA LEU A 157 4.88 -3.11 7.72
C LEU A 157 4.39 -1.76 7.22
N SER A 158 5.23 -1.10 6.44
CA SER A 158 4.89 0.12 5.71
C SER A 158 5.38 -0.01 4.28
N PHE A 159 4.60 0.49 3.35
CA PHE A 159 5.03 0.69 1.98
C PHE A 159 4.59 2.06 1.51
N SER A 160 5.43 2.66 0.68
CA SER A 160 5.16 3.97 0.13
C SER A 160 5.51 4.06 -1.34
N MET A 161 4.72 4.84 -2.06
CA MET A 161 4.88 5.12 -3.47
C MET A 161 5.09 6.61 -3.66
N GLU A 162 6.18 6.98 -4.32
CA GLU A 162 6.44 8.33 -4.78
C GLU A 162 6.26 8.39 -6.30
N CYS A 163 5.38 9.26 -6.77
CA CYS A 163 5.08 9.47 -8.18
C CYS A 163 5.82 10.71 -8.68
N ILE A 164 6.77 10.49 -9.59
CA ILE A 164 7.66 11.53 -10.10
C ILE A 164 6.92 12.44 -11.10
N LYS A 165 5.99 11.86 -11.88
CA LYS A 165 5.16 12.58 -12.85
C LYS A 165 3.88 11.82 -13.19
N VAL A 166 2.88 12.56 -13.64
CA VAL A 166 1.66 12.03 -14.27
C VAL A 166 1.55 12.54 -15.70
N ARG A 167 0.92 11.75 -16.57
CA ARG A 167 0.74 12.07 -17.99
C ARG A 167 -0.70 12.41 -18.30
N SER A 168 -0.93 13.28 -19.27
CA SER A 168 -2.24 13.35 -19.91
C SER A 168 -2.55 12.07 -20.69
N SER A 169 -3.82 11.72 -20.80
CA SER A 169 -4.27 10.49 -21.47
C SER A 169 -3.99 10.45 -22.97
N ASP A 170 -3.78 11.62 -23.58
CA ASP A 170 -3.32 11.76 -24.97
C ASP A 170 -1.80 11.55 -25.13
N LEU A 171 -1.08 11.30 -24.03
CA LEU A 171 0.37 11.09 -23.95
C LEU A 171 1.22 12.27 -24.45
N VAL A 172 0.61 13.46 -24.59
CA VAL A 172 1.29 14.64 -25.13
C VAL A 172 2.03 15.43 -24.04
N ASN A 173 1.50 15.45 -22.81
CA ASN A 173 2.00 16.30 -21.74
C ASN A 173 2.34 15.51 -20.47
N ASP A 174 3.57 15.71 -19.98
CA ASP A 174 4.02 15.23 -18.66
C ASP A 174 3.85 16.37 -17.64
N ILE A 175 3.11 16.11 -16.56
CA ILE A 175 3.01 16.97 -15.38
C ILE A 175 3.97 16.41 -14.34
N LYS A 176 5.04 17.14 -14.02
CA LYS A 176 5.91 16.78 -12.91
C LYS A 176 5.14 16.94 -11.60
N THR A 177 5.25 15.95 -10.73
CA THR A 177 4.47 15.88 -9.48
C THR A 177 5.38 15.71 -8.27
N PRO A 178 6.33 16.65 -8.02
CA PRO A 178 7.21 16.54 -6.87
C PRO A 178 6.39 16.47 -5.59
N GLY A 179 6.68 15.47 -4.76
CA GLY A 179 5.95 15.24 -3.50
C GLY A 179 4.59 14.56 -3.65
N PHE A 180 4.21 14.07 -4.83
CA PHE A 180 3.08 13.14 -4.92
C PHE A 180 3.49 11.81 -4.30
N HIS A 181 2.99 11.60 -3.09
CA HIS A 181 3.38 10.48 -2.26
C HIS A 181 2.14 9.81 -1.67
N SER A 182 2.15 8.50 -1.59
CA SER A 182 1.16 7.72 -0.84
C SER A 182 1.85 6.67 -0.01
N SER A 183 1.30 6.34 1.14
CA SER A 183 1.83 5.27 1.97
C SER A 183 0.73 4.56 2.73
N ILE A 184 0.94 3.28 2.98
CA ILE A 184 0.15 2.49 3.91
C ILE A 184 1.09 1.91 4.96
N GLU A 185 0.64 1.93 6.20
CA GLU A 185 1.29 1.32 7.33
C GLU A 185 0.27 0.46 8.07
N PHE A 186 0.65 -0.73 8.53
CA PHE A 186 -0.16 -1.57 9.39
C PHE A 186 0.71 -2.53 10.19
N LYS A 187 0.11 -3.26 11.12
CA LYS A 187 0.75 -4.34 11.88
C LYS A 187 0.16 -5.68 11.49
N LEU A 188 1.02 -6.65 11.20
CA LEU A 188 0.69 -8.06 11.17
C LEU A 188 0.87 -8.61 12.58
N LYS A 189 -0.22 -9.06 13.22
CA LYS A 189 -0.17 -9.78 14.49
C LYS A 189 -0.46 -11.25 14.31
N CYS A 190 0.35 -12.08 14.96
CA CYS A 190 0.19 -13.52 14.96
C CYS A 190 -0.39 -14.00 16.29
N LYS A 191 -1.47 -14.78 16.22
CA LYS A 191 -1.99 -15.55 17.36
C LYS A 191 -2.13 -17.01 16.94
N GLY A 192 -1.16 -17.83 17.33
CA GLY A 192 -1.08 -19.22 16.89
C GLY A 192 -0.64 -19.31 15.42
N ARG A 193 -1.53 -19.76 14.54
CA ARG A 193 -1.28 -19.82 13.07
C ARG A 193 -1.98 -18.73 12.28
N ASN A 194 -2.78 -17.90 12.96
CA ASN A 194 -3.60 -16.89 12.31
C ASN A 194 -2.90 -15.54 12.34
N VAL A 195 -2.78 -14.90 11.18
CA VAL A 195 -2.26 -13.54 11.03
C VAL A 195 -3.43 -12.58 10.81
N THR A 196 -3.49 -11.55 11.64
CA THR A 196 -4.45 -10.43 11.54
C THR A 196 -3.73 -9.14 11.21
N TYR A 197 -4.45 -8.22 10.56
CA TYR A 197 -4.00 -6.87 10.24
C TYR A 197 -4.60 -5.92 11.25
N GLU A 198 -3.78 -5.05 11.83
CA GLU A 198 -4.18 -4.12 12.88
C GLU A 198 -3.48 -2.76 12.73
N ASP A 199 -3.98 -1.75 13.45
CA ASP A 199 -3.38 -0.41 13.57
C ASP A 199 -3.03 0.23 12.22
N GLY A 200 -3.89 0.02 11.21
CA GLY A 200 -3.60 0.48 9.88
C GLY A 200 -3.82 1.98 9.68
N LYS A 201 -2.96 2.56 8.86
CA LYS A 201 -2.89 3.99 8.57
C LYS A 201 -2.57 4.20 7.10
N VAL A 202 -3.26 5.15 6.48
CA VAL A 202 -3.03 5.53 5.10
C VAL A 202 -2.68 7.01 5.07
N SER A 203 -1.62 7.36 4.35
CA SER A 203 -1.22 8.74 4.10
C SER A 203 -1.23 9.01 2.60
N LEU A 204 -1.71 10.19 2.24
CA LEU A 204 -1.69 10.69 0.87
C LEU A 204 -1.26 12.16 0.87
N THR A 205 -0.25 12.45 0.05
CA THR A 205 0.25 13.79 -0.24
C THR A 205 -0.07 14.12 -1.69
N ILE A 206 -0.94 15.11 -1.89
CA ILE A 206 -1.35 15.58 -3.22
C ILE A 206 -0.55 16.83 -3.57
N PRO A 207 0.18 16.85 -4.71
CA PRO A 207 0.95 18.00 -5.14
C PRO A 207 0.02 19.15 -5.57
N LYS A 208 0.46 20.39 -5.38
CA LYS A 208 -0.32 21.61 -5.69
C LYS A 208 -0.69 21.71 -7.18
N GLU A 209 0.17 21.19 -8.05
CA GLU A 209 0.01 21.11 -9.50
C GLU A 209 -1.26 20.33 -9.87
N LEU A 210 -1.62 19.34 -9.05
CA LEU A 210 -2.82 18.54 -9.22
C LEU A 210 -3.98 19.01 -8.35
N LYS A 211 -3.75 19.77 -7.27
CA LYS A 211 -4.80 20.19 -6.33
C LYS A 211 -5.98 20.89 -7.00
N ASN A 212 -5.70 21.82 -7.93
CA ASN A 212 -6.72 22.58 -8.65
C ASN A 212 -7.04 22.01 -10.04
N TYR A 213 -6.47 20.84 -10.40
CA TYR A 213 -6.77 20.22 -11.68
C TYR A 213 -8.25 19.84 -11.71
N LYS A 214 -9.00 20.38 -12.68
CA LYS A 214 -10.45 20.19 -12.80
C LYS A 214 -10.76 19.32 -14.00
N ALA A 215 -11.60 18.31 -13.80
CA ALA A 215 -12.33 17.68 -14.89
C ALA A 215 -13.80 17.56 -14.52
N SER A 216 -14.69 17.80 -15.49
CA SER A 216 -16.14 17.70 -15.28
C SER A 216 -16.69 18.53 -14.10
N GLY A 217 -16.10 19.71 -13.83
CA GLY A 217 -16.54 20.64 -12.78
C GLY A 217 -16.12 20.27 -11.35
N ARG A 218 -15.43 19.15 -11.14
CA ARG A 218 -14.84 18.76 -9.84
C ARG A 218 -13.32 18.85 -9.91
N ASN A 219 -12.67 19.17 -8.78
CA ASN A 219 -11.21 19.14 -8.70
C ASN A 219 -10.72 17.74 -8.29
N PHE A 220 -9.47 17.40 -8.65
CA PHE A 220 -8.81 16.14 -8.30
C PHE A 220 -8.73 15.90 -6.80
N PHE A 221 -8.48 16.96 -6.04
CA PHE A 221 -8.34 16.91 -4.59
C PHE A 221 -9.58 16.33 -3.90
N ASP A 222 -10.77 16.85 -4.22
CA ASP A 222 -12.04 16.43 -3.64
C ASP A 222 -12.37 14.98 -4.01
N ILE A 223 -12.17 14.59 -5.28
CA ILE A 223 -12.43 13.22 -5.75
C ILE A 223 -11.51 12.23 -5.02
N THR A 224 -10.23 12.57 -4.89
CA THR A 224 -9.23 11.69 -4.30
C THR A 224 -9.44 11.54 -2.80
N ILE A 225 -9.74 12.63 -2.08
CA ILE A 225 -10.04 12.57 -0.65
C ILE A 225 -11.28 11.72 -0.38
N GLU A 226 -12.37 11.93 -1.13
CA GLU A 226 -13.59 11.12 -0.96
C GLU A 226 -13.30 9.62 -1.10
N HIS A 227 -12.49 9.24 -2.09
CA HIS A 227 -12.12 7.84 -2.30
C HIS A 227 -11.33 7.26 -1.14
N PHE A 228 -10.29 7.96 -0.71
CA PHE A 228 -9.39 7.45 0.30
C PHE A 228 -10.03 7.44 1.69
N GLN A 229 -10.89 8.42 2.01
CA GLN A 229 -11.65 8.44 3.26
C GLN A 229 -12.62 7.25 3.35
N GLU A 230 -13.39 7.01 2.29
CA GLU A 230 -14.35 5.91 2.23
C GLU A 230 -13.62 4.56 2.31
N PHE A 231 -12.47 4.45 1.64
CA PHE A 231 -11.60 3.28 1.71
C PHE A 231 -11.13 3.00 3.14
N CYS A 232 -10.59 4.03 3.80
CA CYS A 232 -10.09 3.87 5.16
C CYS A 232 -11.21 3.53 6.13
N GLY A 233 -12.40 4.10 5.96
CA GLY A 233 -13.58 3.77 6.76
C GLY A 233 -13.93 2.28 6.69
N ASN A 234 -13.97 1.70 5.48
CA ASN A 234 -14.33 0.29 5.30
C ASN A 234 -13.26 -0.69 5.80
N LEU A 235 -11.99 -0.29 5.73
CA LEU A 235 -10.90 -1.04 6.32
C LEU A 235 -10.63 -0.71 7.79
N GLY A 236 -11.41 0.16 8.44
CA GLY A 236 -11.10 0.58 9.81
C GLY A 236 -9.68 1.17 9.97
N PHE A 237 -9.14 1.75 8.90
CA PHE A 237 -7.87 2.47 8.90
C PHE A 237 -8.08 3.92 9.29
N ASN A 238 -7.04 4.50 9.89
CA ASN A 238 -7.00 5.93 10.10
C ASN A 238 -6.47 6.61 8.82
N PHE A 239 -7.29 7.45 8.20
CA PHE A 239 -6.87 8.26 7.06
C PHE A 239 -6.26 9.59 7.53
N GLU A 240 -5.02 9.88 7.11
CA GLU A 240 -4.40 11.17 7.30
C GLU A 240 -4.08 11.80 5.94
N THR A 241 -4.69 12.94 5.64
CA THR A 241 -4.30 13.75 4.47
C THR A 241 -3.27 14.79 4.89
N LYS A 242 -2.16 14.86 4.15
CA LYS A 242 -1.21 15.96 4.25
C LYS A 242 -1.16 16.71 2.93
N VAL A 243 -1.21 18.04 3.00
CA VAL A 243 -1.00 18.91 1.84
C VAL A 243 0.27 19.70 2.11
N GLU A 244 1.37 19.25 1.52
CA GLU A 244 2.65 19.94 1.63
C GLU A 244 2.75 21.03 0.55
N HIS A 245 3.16 22.24 0.95
CA HIS A 245 3.38 23.36 0.03
C HIS A 245 4.64 24.13 0.42
N SER A 246 5.39 24.59 -0.58
CA SER A 246 6.58 25.43 -0.43
C SER A 246 6.25 26.92 -0.20
N LEU A 247 5.20 27.20 0.58
CA LEU A 247 4.75 28.56 0.91
C LEU A 247 4.67 28.71 2.44
N ASP A 248 5.14 29.83 2.97
CA ASP A 248 5.39 30.09 4.40
C ASP A 248 4.15 30.09 5.33
N LYS A 249 2.96 29.67 4.89
CA LYS A 249 1.74 29.70 5.71
C LYS A 249 0.86 28.46 5.55
N PRO A 250 0.53 27.76 6.65
CA PRO A 250 -0.35 26.59 6.61
C PRO A 250 -1.76 26.96 6.13
N LEU A 251 -2.34 26.12 5.27
CA LEU A 251 -3.70 26.25 4.76
C LEU A 251 -4.74 25.89 5.82
N THR A 252 -5.67 26.82 6.08
CA THR A 252 -6.75 26.74 7.09
C THR A 252 -7.89 25.77 6.78
N VAL A 253 -7.82 24.97 5.71
CA VAL A 253 -8.98 24.20 5.19
C VAL A 253 -9.21 22.86 5.91
N LEU A 254 -8.35 22.45 6.85
CA LEU A 254 -8.47 21.16 7.55
C LEU A 254 -9.28 21.18 8.85
N LYS A 255 -9.81 22.33 9.31
CA LYS A 255 -10.57 22.37 10.58
C LYS A 255 -12.02 21.88 10.46
N ASP A 256 -12.65 21.98 9.29
CA ASP A 256 -14.09 21.72 9.18
C ASP A 256 -14.46 20.25 8.89
N ALA A 257 -13.50 19.42 8.43
CA ALA A 257 -13.75 18.01 8.16
C ALA A 257 -13.70 17.15 9.44
N ASN A 258 -12.79 17.45 10.38
CA ASN A 258 -12.62 16.70 11.62
C ASN A 258 -13.74 16.91 12.64
N THR A 259 -14.46 18.04 12.57
CA THR A 259 -15.58 18.33 13.49
C THR A 259 -16.91 17.70 13.08
N SER A 260 -17.03 17.16 11.86
CA SER A 260 -18.30 16.56 11.40
C SER A 260 -18.47 15.09 11.81
N HIS A 261 -17.36 14.38 12.06
CA HIS A 261 -17.41 12.97 12.45
C HIS A 261 -17.87 12.76 13.90
N ASP A 262 -17.59 13.69 14.80
CA ASP A 262 -18.02 13.61 16.21
C ASP A 262 -19.53 13.84 16.40
N LYS A 263 -20.18 14.57 15.49
CA LYS A 263 -21.64 14.80 15.61
C LYS A 263 -22.46 13.59 15.19
N ASN A 264 -22.04 12.85 14.17
CA ASN A 264 -22.79 11.71 13.66
C ASN A 264 -22.66 10.43 14.52
N LEU A 265 -21.58 10.27 15.30
CA LEU A 265 -21.51 9.18 16.28
C LEU A 265 -22.43 9.44 17.49
N SER A 266 -22.59 10.70 17.92
CA SER A 266 -23.42 11.04 19.09
C SER A 266 -24.94 10.92 18.84
N LEU A 267 -25.42 11.18 17.61
CA LEU A 267 -26.84 11.04 17.28
C LEU A 267 -27.32 9.58 17.25
N ASN A 268 -26.46 8.65 16.82
CA ASN A 268 -26.84 7.23 16.72
C ASN A 268 -26.88 6.52 18.08
N GLN A 269 -26.23 7.05 19.12
CA GLN A 269 -26.34 6.53 20.50
C GLN A 269 -27.55 7.07 21.27
N GLN A 270 -28.11 8.22 20.90
CA GLN A 270 -29.33 8.74 21.55
C GLN A 270 -30.61 8.05 21.04
N LEU A 271 -30.60 7.54 19.80
CA LEU A 271 -31.75 6.83 19.21
C LEU A 271 -31.87 5.36 19.65
N SER A 272 -30.82 4.75 20.22
CA SER A 272 -30.85 3.37 20.70
C SER A 272 -31.34 3.20 22.15
N ASN A 273 -31.48 4.30 22.90
CA ASN A 273 -31.92 4.27 24.31
C ASN A 273 -33.39 4.68 24.50
N SER A 274 -34.19 4.72 23.43
CA SER A 274 -35.61 5.12 23.46
C SER A 274 -36.57 4.04 22.93
N ARG A 275 -36.31 2.77 23.26
CA ARG A 275 -37.29 1.68 23.14
C ARG A 275 -37.23 0.76 24.34
#